data_AF-A0A3D0HMP4-F1
#
_entry.id   AF-A0A3D0HMP4-F1
#
_cell.length_a   1.000
_cell.length_b   1.000
_cell.length_c   1.000
_cell.angle_alpha   90.00
_cell.angle_beta   90.00
_cell.angle_gamma   90.00
#
_symmetry.space_group_name_H-M   'P 1'
#
loop_
_entity.id
_entity.type
_entity.pdbx_description
1 polymer ?
#
loop_
_entity_poly.entity_id
_entity_poly.type
_entity_poly.pdbx_seq_one_letter_code
_entity_poly.pdbx_strand_id
1 'polypeptide(L)'
;SSAADFAYGGILALESLGCVDAVCFGCEAPEDIDTMADIFWKCQREAEGIAQMKQYLAQGLSYPAARQYFLQEKTGWSEEKCRERMQPGNILGAEYRQAIRLLGSSMECVPILREGMGYHQIEPETENDWKYMSATAIRAQMEAGLDYVKGMPEEALQVWKEAGYSMKTEDFWPALALAVRMHIENLDSYKDVSEDLAAVFSREILQAVDYEGFIHACKTKNITMARVKRALFQILFEVKKEERETKMPYLRLLGRRKDACPLPLGSSRTTVIGRLAKEEERLSGSAGKKLAQDIFAADIYHMTVARKTGMPQKNEYKQPMVIVG
;
A
#
# COMPACT_ATOMS: atom_id res chain seq x y z
N SER A 1 0.37 0.51 5.48
CA SER A 1 1.09 1.80 5.40
C SER A 1 0.25 2.91 4.78
N SER A 2 0.51 4.17 5.15
CA SER A 2 -0.01 5.38 4.47
C SER A 2 0.67 5.57 3.10
N ALA A 3 0.18 6.49 2.27
CA ALA A 3 0.81 6.81 0.98
C ALA A 3 2.27 7.28 1.16
N ALA A 4 2.55 8.11 2.17
CA ALA A 4 3.89 8.59 2.48
C ALA A 4 4.87 7.45 2.82
N ASP A 5 4.45 6.50 3.66
CA ASP A 5 5.30 5.37 4.03
C ASP A 5 5.46 4.36 2.90
N PHE A 6 4.40 4.13 2.12
CA PHE A 6 4.45 3.26 0.95
C PHE A 6 5.40 3.83 -0.11
N ALA A 7 5.28 5.12 -0.42
CA ALA A 7 6.17 5.81 -1.34
C ALA A 7 7.63 5.77 -0.87
N TYR A 8 7.86 6.07 0.40
CA TYR A 8 9.21 6.04 0.97
C TYR A 8 9.84 4.64 0.87
N GLY A 9 9.12 3.59 1.28
CA GLY A 9 9.62 2.22 1.18
C GLY A 9 9.89 1.78 -0.26
N GLY A 10 9.01 2.17 -1.20
CA GLY A 10 9.17 1.89 -2.62
C GLY A 10 10.40 2.56 -3.22
N ILE A 11 10.57 3.87 -3.01
CA ILE A 11 11.76 4.61 -3.49
C ILE A 11 13.02 4.10 -2.81
N LEU A 12 12.99 3.79 -1.50
CA LEU A 12 14.13 3.21 -0.80
C LEU A 12 14.53 1.85 -1.40
N ALA A 13 13.56 1.04 -1.82
CA ALA A 13 13.84 -0.24 -2.51
C ALA A 13 14.55 -0.01 -3.84
N LEU A 14 14.03 0.91 -4.66
CA LEU A 14 14.58 1.22 -5.97
C LEU A 14 15.97 1.86 -5.87
N GLU A 15 16.17 2.79 -4.93
CA GLU A 15 17.46 3.39 -4.63
C GLU A 15 18.48 2.32 -4.19
N SER A 16 18.05 1.35 -3.38
CA SER A 16 18.91 0.27 -2.91
C SER A 16 19.39 -0.68 -4.02
N LEU A 17 18.73 -0.71 -5.18
CA LEU A 17 19.22 -1.43 -6.35
C LEU A 17 20.47 -0.76 -6.95
N GLY A 18 20.62 0.56 -6.78
CA GLY A 18 21.78 1.33 -7.23
C GLY A 18 21.93 1.48 -8.73
N CYS A 19 20.88 1.15 -9.51
CA CYS A 19 20.89 1.21 -10.97
C CYS A 19 19.60 1.79 -11.57
N VAL A 20 18.79 2.46 -10.75
CA VAL A 20 17.49 3.00 -11.18
C VAL A 20 17.64 4.50 -11.39
N ASP A 21 17.50 4.92 -12.65
CA ASP A 21 17.64 6.33 -13.02
C ASP A 21 16.33 7.11 -12.91
N ALA A 22 15.19 6.44 -13.07
CA ALA A 22 13.87 7.06 -13.06
C ALA A 22 12.80 6.14 -12.45
N VAL A 23 11.79 6.76 -11.84
CA VAL A 23 10.54 6.11 -11.42
C VAL A 23 9.38 6.73 -12.19
N CYS A 24 8.63 5.87 -12.88
CA CYS A 24 7.43 6.27 -13.61
C CYS A 24 6.17 5.86 -12.83
N PHE A 25 5.16 6.72 -12.79
CA PHE A 25 3.88 6.42 -12.14
C PHE A 25 2.71 7.11 -12.85
N GLY A 26 1.56 6.43 -12.88
CA GLY A 26 0.32 6.99 -13.42
C GLY A 26 -0.37 7.91 -12.42
N CYS A 27 -0.84 9.07 -12.87
CA CYS A 27 -1.56 10.05 -12.05
C CYS A 27 -2.59 10.83 -12.88
N GLU A 28 -3.52 11.49 -12.21
CA GLU A 28 -4.61 12.21 -12.85
C GLU A 28 -4.19 13.62 -13.32
N ALA A 29 -3.14 14.19 -12.75
CA ALA A 29 -2.66 15.56 -13.04
C ALA A 29 -1.12 15.67 -13.01
N PRO A 30 -0.42 15.13 -14.03
CA PRO A 30 1.04 15.13 -14.09
C PRO A 30 1.68 16.51 -13.88
N GLU A 31 1.08 17.56 -14.43
CA GLU A 31 1.57 18.93 -14.40
C GLU A 31 1.59 19.57 -13.00
N ASP A 32 0.79 19.05 -12.06
CA ASP A 32 0.60 19.64 -10.73
C ASP A 32 1.36 18.87 -9.63
N ILE A 33 1.96 17.71 -9.93
CA ILE A 33 2.62 16.84 -8.95
C ILE A 33 3.74 17.55 -8.18
N ASP A 34 4.55 18.34 -8.88
CA ASP A 34 5.68 19.04 -8.28
C ASP A 34 5.22 20.10 -7.29
N THR A 35 4.24 20.90 -7.69
CA THR A 35 3.59 21.90 -6.84
C THR A 35 2.97 21.25 -5.61
N MET A 36 2.26 20.13 -5.80
CA MET A 36 1.67 19.38 -4.69
C MET A 36 2.74 18.86 -3.73
N ALA A 37 3.82 18.27 -4.24
CA ALA A 37 4.91 17.74 -3.42
C ALA A 37 5.55 18.83 -2.56
N ASP A 38 5.80 20.01 -3.12
CA ASP A 38 6.37 21.14 -2.39
C ASP A 38 5.44 21.67 -1.31
N ILE A 39 4.15 21.78 -1.59
CA ILE A 39 3.17 22.26 -0.61
C ILE A 39 2.99 21.24 0.52
N PHE A 40 2.94 19.96 0.18
CA PHE A 40 2.86 18.88 1.15
C PHE A 40 4.11 18.78 2.02
N TRP A 41 5.28 19.08 1.45
CA TRP A 41 6.50 19.22 2.21
C TRP A 41 6.36 20.29 3.29
N LYS A 42 5.89 21.50 2.92
CA LYS A 42 5.69 22.61 3.84
C LYS A 42 4.76 22.24 4.99
N CYS A 43 3.60 21.67 4.69
CA CYS A 43 2.61 21.35 5.72
C CYS A 43 3.05 20.24 6.69
N GLN A 44 4.00 19.40 6.29
CA GLN A 44 4.49 18.27 7.09
C GLN A 44 5.81 18.54 7.83
N ARG A 45 6.65 19.46 7.33
CA ARG A 45 8.04 19.58 7.78
C ARG A 45 8.47 20.99 8.15
N GLU A 46 7.78 22.02 7.68
CA GLU A 46 8.12 23.40 8.03
C GLU A 46 7.30 23.86 9.23
N ALA A 47 7.93 24.61 10.13
CA ALA A 47 7.31 25.01 11.39
C ALA A 47 5.99 25.76 11.22
N GLU A 48 5.93 26.68 10.25
CA GLU A 48 4.70 27.42 9.92
C GLU A 48 3.61 26.48 9.37
N GLY A 49 3.97 25.60 8.44
CA GLY A 49 3.02 24.66 7.84
C GLY A 49 2.45 23.67 8.85
N ILE A 50 3.29 23.14 9.74
CA ILE A 50 2.87 22.25 10.84
C ILE A 50 1.94 23.00 11.79
N ALA A 51 2.22 24.26 12.13
CA ALA A 51 1.37 25.07 12.98
C ALA A 51 -0.01 25.32 12.34
N GLN A 52 -0.06 25.65 11.05
CA GLN A 52 -1.31 25.83 10.31
C GLN A 52 -2.12 24.52 10.24
N MET A 53 -1.47 23.38 9.97
CA MET A 53 -2.13 22.07 10.01
C MET A 53 -2.74 21.75 11.38
N LYS A 54 -2.05 22.07 12.48
CA LYS A 54 -2.61 21.92 13.84
C LYS A 54 -3.86 22.76 14.05
N GLN A 55 -3.88 24.00 13.55
CA GLN A 55 -5.05 24.86 13.63
C GLN A 55 -6.25 24.28 12.87
N TYR A 56 -6.04 23.79 11.64
CA TYR A 56 -7.09 23.15 10.85
C TYR A 56 -7.66 21.90 11.53
N LEU A 57 -6.80 21.06 12.10
CA LEU A 57 -7.21 19.88 12.86
C LEU A 57 -8.01 20.26 14.12
N ALA A 58 -7.61 21.32 14.83
CA ALA A 58 -8.34 21.83 15.99
C ALA A 58 -9.74 22.39 15.63
N GLN A 59 -9.95 22.83 14.39
CA GLN A 59 -11.25 23.20 13.85
C GLN A 59 -12.13 21.99 13.46
N GLY A 60 -11.66 20.77 13.68
CA GLY A 60 -12.40 19.54 13.42
C GLY A 60 -12.35 19.07 11.97
N LEU A 61 -11.43 19.60 11.16
CA LEU A 61 -11.13 19.05 9.84
C LEU A 61 -10.37 17.72 10.00
N SER A 62 -10.72 16.74 9.17
CA SER A 62 -9.91 15.52 9.06
C SER A 62 -8.55 15.84 8.45
N TYR A 63 -7.53 15.01 8.68
CA TYR A 63 -6.20 15.25 8.11
C TYR A 63 -6.20 15.41 6.57
N PRO A 64 -6.92 14.57 5.79
CA PRO A 64 -7.03 14.80 4.34
C PRO A 64 -7.70 16.13 3.98
N ALA A 65 -8.76 16.52 4.70
CA ALA A 65 -9.46 17.79 4.46
C ALA A 65 -8.58 18.99 4.81
N ALA A 66 -7.85 18.93 5.93
CA ALA A 66 -6.88 19.95 6.32
C ALA A 66 -5.77 20.10 5.28
N ARG A 67 -5.28 18.98 4.71
CA ARG A 67 -4.26 19.00 3.66
C ARG A 67 -4.79 19.59 2.35
N GLN A 68 -6.02 19.28 1.96
CA GLN A 68 -6.69 19.90 0.81
C GLN A 68 -6.86 21.41 1.02
N TYR A 69 -7.28 21.83 2.22
CA TYR A 69 -7.45 23.23 2.56
C TYR A 69 -6.13 24.00 2.53
N PHE A 70 -5.06 23.40 3.08
CA PHE A 70 -3.70 23.94 2.98
C PHE A 70 -3.26 24.10 1.51
N LEU A 71 -3.53 23.09 0.67
CA LEU A 71 -3.25 23.16 -0.76
C LEU A 71 -3.99 24.32 -1.43
N GLN A 72 -5.27 24.49 -1.12
CA GLN A 72 -6.08 25.58 -1.64
C GLN A 72 -5.52 26.95 -1.25
N GLU A 73 -5.21 27.14 0.04
CA GLU A 73 -4.69 28.41 0.55
C GLU A 73 -3.34 28.78 -0.09
N LYS A 74 -2.43 27.81 -0.26
CA LYS A 74 -1.08 28.09 -0.79
C LYS A 74 -1.02 28.22 -2.31
N THR A 75 -1.96 27.64 -3.04
CA THR A 75 -2.01 27.72 -4.52
C THR A 75 -2.96 28.79 -5.04
N GLY A 76 -3.98 29.17 -4.27
CA GLY A 76 -5.10 29.95 -4.75
C GLY A 76 -6.01 29.21 -5.74
N TRP A 77 -5.85 27.88 -5.88
CA TRP A 77 -6.71 27.09 -6.76
C TRP A 77 -8.16 27.06 -6.26
N SER A 78 -9.10 26.87 -7.19
CA SER A 78 -10.50 26.59 -6.84
C SER A 78 -10.60 25.33 -5.97
N GLU A 79 -11.63 25.25 -5.13
CA GLU A 79 -11.93 24.05 -4.34
C GLU A 79 -12.06 22.80 -5.23
N GLU A 80 -12.69 22.94 -6.39
CA GLU A 80 -12.87 21.86 -7.37
C GLU A 80 -11.54 21.29 -7.86
N LYS A 81 -10.64 22.13 -8.39
CA LYS A 81 -9.28 21.72 -8.78
C LYS A 81 -8.53 21.05 -7.62
N CYS A 82 -8.64 21.57 -6.39
CA CYS A 82 -7.99 20.95 -5.23
C CYS A 82 -8.53 19.55 -4.95
N ARG A 83 -9.86 19.36 -5.02
CA ARG A 83 -10.51 18.07 -4.83
C ARG A 83 -10.08 17.05 -5.91
N GLU A 84 -9.94 17.48 -7.16
CA GLU A 84 -9.37 16.65 -8.24
C GLU A 84 -7.89 16.32 -8.01
N ARG A 85 -7.13 17.21 -7.36
CA ARG A 85 -5.72 16.96 -7.07
C ARG A 85 -5.53 16.05 -5.86
N MET A 86 -6.51 15.94 -4.99
CA MET A 86 -6.51 14.98 -3.87
C MET A 86 -6.87 13.54 -4.28
N GLN A 87 -6.85 13.21 -5.58
CA GLN A 87 -6.98 11.83 -6.03
C GLN A 87 -5.76 10.97 -5.61
N PRO A 88 -5.93 9.65 -5.40
CA PRO A 88 -4.86 8.80 -4.87
C PRO A 88 -3.60 8.73 -5.74
N GLY A 89 -3.73 8.76 -7.07
CA GLY A 89 -2.59 8.76 -7.99
C GLY A 89 -1.71 10.00 -7.81
N ASN A 90 -2.34 11.18 -7.81
CA ASN A 90 -1.69 12.45 -7.55
C ASN A 90 -1.04 12.52 -6.15
N ILE A 91 -1.74 12.09 -5.10
CA ILE A 91 -1.19 12.06 -3.74
C ILE A 91 0.05 11.16 -3.71
N LEU A 92 -0.03 9.96 -4.28
CA LEU A 92 1.07 9.01 -4.27
C LEU A 92 2.28 9.54 -5.08
N GLY A 93 2.04 10.18 -6.22
CA GLY A 93 3.07 10.87 -7.00
C GLY A 93 3.81 11.95 -6.20
N ALA A 94 3.06 12.79 -5.48
CA ALA A 94 3.66 13.81 -4.62
C ALA A 94 4.45 13.18 -3.45
N GLU A 95 4.01 12.04 -2.91
CA GLU A 95 4.76 11.30 -1.88
C GLU A 95 6.04 10.63 -2.44
N TYR A 96 6.04 10.15 -3.69
CA TYR A 96 7.27 9.65 -4.34
C TYR A 96 8.33 10.74 -4.46
N ARG A 97 7.93 11.94 -4.92
CA ARG A 97 8.85 13.08 -5.01
C ARG A 97 9.40 13.49 -3.63
N GLN A 98 8.55 13.49 -2.60
CA GLN A 98 9.02 13.72 -1.23
C GLN A 98 9.97 12.62 -0.75
N ALA A 99 9.73 11.36 -1.07
CA ALA A 99 10.61 10.25 -0.72
C ALA A 99 11.98 10.37 -1.39
N ILE A 100 12.03 10.69 -2.69
CA ILE A 100 13.27 10.96 -3.43
C ILE A 100 14.06 12.08 -2.73
N ARG A 101 13.39 13.20 -2.40
CA ARG A 101 14.00 14.32 -1.67
C ARG A 101 14.54 13.92 -0.30
N LEU A 102 13.82 13.10 0.46
CA LEU A 102 14.23 12.64 1.79
C LEU A 102 15.45 11.71 1.75
N LEU A 103 15.53 10.89 0.71
CA LEU A 103 16.61 9.93 0.53
C LEU A 103 17.85 10.58 -0.11
N GLY A 104 17.73 11.80 -0.65
CA GLY A 104 18.80 12.45 -1.41
C GLY A 104 19.11 11.69 -2.72
N SER A 105 18.14 10.96 -3.25
CA SER A 105 18.27 10.18 -4.48
C SER A 105 18.33 11.09 -5.70
N SER A 106 19.11 10.70 -6.71
CA SER A 106 19.16 11.38 -8.02
C SER A 106 18.09 10.88 -8.99
N MET A 107 17.24 9.95 -8.56
CA MET A 107 16.22 9.34 -9.40
C MET A 107 15.22 10.38 -9.92
N GLU A 108 14.97 10.35 -11.23
CA GLU A 108 13.99 11.20 -11.87
C GLU A 108 12.56 10.72 -11.53
N CYS A 109 11.70 11.66 -11.18
CA CYS A 109 10.30 11.41 -10.87
C CYS A 109 9.46 11.73 -12.11
N VAL A 110 8.95 10.71 -12.81
CA VAL A 110 8.29 10.86 -14.12
C VAL A 110 6.78 10.57 -13.99
N PRO A 111 5.92 11.59 -13.82
CA PRO A 111 4.48 11.40 -13.83
C PRO A 111 3.96 11.14 -15.25
N ILE A 112 3.08 10.16 -15.38
CA ILE A 112 2.39 9.80 -16.63
C ILE A 112 0.90 10.02 -16.44
N LEU A 113 0.23 10.62 -17.44
CA LEU A 113 -1.22 10.81 -17.41
C LEU A 113 -1.93 9.46 -17.42
N ARG A 114 -2.83 9.26 -16.45
CA ARG A 114 -3.68 8.07 -16.38
C ARG A 114 -4.83 8.20 -17.39
N GLU A 115 -4.93 7.22 -18.30
CA GLU A 115 -6.09 7.06 -19.19
C GLU A 115 -7.08 6.03 -18.62
N GLY A 116 -8.36 6.15 -19.01
CA GLY A 116 -9.41 5.20 -18.65
C GLY A 116 -10.19 5.54 -17.39
N MET A 117 -10.65 4.50 -16.69
CA MET A 117 -11.54 4.63 -15.54
C MET A 117 -10.90 5.46 -14.42
N GLY A 118 -11.67 6.40 -13.92
CA GLY A 118 -11.37 7.13 -12.69
C GLY A 118 -11.22 6.18 -11.50
N TYR A 119 -10.44 6.59 -10.50
CA TYR A 119 -10.11 5.73 -9.34
C TYR A 119 -11.34 5.18 -8.60
N HIS A 120 -12.45 5.95 -8.59
CA HIS A 120 -13.69 5.59 -7.90
C HIS A 120 -14.77 4.99 -8.82
N GLN A 121 -14.53 4.88 -10.13
CA GLN A 121 -15.48 4.24 -11.03
C GLN A 121 -15.42 2.72 -10.88
N ILE A 122 -16.60 2.13 -10.69
CA ILE A 122 -16.81 0.68 -10.60
C ILE A 122 -17.38 0.15 -11.92
N GLU A 123 -18.16 0.98 -12.62
CA GLU A 123 -18.75 0.65 -13.91
C GLU A 123 -18.11 1.50 -15.02
N PRO A 124 -17.74 0.90 -16.17
CA PRO A 124 -17.21 1.64 -17.31
C PRO A 124 -18.33 2.42 -18.02
N GLU A 125 -18.11 3.71 -18.29
CA GLU A 125 -19.09 4.59 -18.93
C GLU A 125 -18.77 4.84 -20.42
N THR A 126 -17.50 4.74 -20.80
CA THR A 126 -17.00 5.00 -22.16
C THR A 126 -16.27 3.79 -22.76
N GLU A 127 -16.11 3.73 -24.08
CA GLU A 127 -15.29 2.69 -24.74
C GLU A 127 -13.84 2.68 -24.23
N ASN A 128 -13.30 3.84 -23.84
CA ASN A 128 -11.96 3.93 -23.28
C ASN A 128 -11.88 3.34 -21.85
N ASP A 129 -12.96 3.41 -21.08
CA ASP A 129 -13.06 2.78 -19.76
C ASP A 129 -13.02 1.25 -19.87
N TRP A 130 -13.69 0.68 -20.87
CA TRP A 130 -13.62 -0.75 -21.16
C TRP A 130 -12.21 -1.22 -21.52
N LYS A 131 -11.42 -0.35 -22.16
CA LYS A 131 -10.02 -0.63 -22.51
C LYS A 131 -9.08 -0.54 -21.31
N TYR A 132 -9.31 0.43 -20.42
CA TYR A 132 -8.44 0.73 -19.29
C TYR A 132 -9.23 0.69 -17.97
N MET A 133 -9.67 -0.51 -17.61
CA MET A 133 -10.47 -0.72 -16.41
C MET A 133 -9.64 -0.56 -15.13
N SER A 134 -10.27 -0.04 -14.08
CA SER A 134 -9.63 0.02 -12.76
C SER A 134 -9.48 -1.39 -12.16
N ALA A 135 -8.44 -1.62 -11.38
CA ALA A 135 -8.25 -2.91 -10.69
C ALA A 135 -9.44 -3.25 -9.76
N THR A 136 -10.15 -2.24 -9.24
CA THR A 136 -11.36 -2.43 -8.43
C THR A 136 -12.52 -2.95 -9.29
N ALA A 137 -12.74 -2.38 -10.48
CA ALA A 137 -13.76 -2.82 -11.42
C ALA A 137 -13.48 -4.24 -11.96
N ILE A 138 -12.21 -4.56 -12.22
CA ILE A 138 -11.79 -5.92 -12.62
C ILE A 138 -12.09 -6.91 -11.49
N ARG A 139 -11.73 -6.62 -10.23
CA ARG A 139 -12.05 -7.49 -9.09
C ARG A 139 -13.56 -7.68 -8.90
N ALA A 140 -14.37 -6.64 -9.09
CA ALA A 140 -15.83 -6.75 -9.02
C ALA A 140 -16.38 -7.73 -10.08
N GLN A 141 -15.83 -7.73 -11.31
CA GLN A 141 -16.18 -8.74 -12.33
C GLN A 141 -15.71 -10.14 -11.93
N MET A 142 -14.50 -10.27 -11.39
CA MET A 142 -13.96 -11.56 -10.94
C MET A 142 -14.83 -12.20 -9.84
N GLU A 143 -15.47 -11.38 -9.00
CA GLU A 143 -16.42 -11.84 -7.99
C GLU A 143 -17.75 -12.34 -8.58
N ALA A 144 -18.16 -11.80 -9.73
CA ALA A 144 -19.37 -12.21 -10.43
C ALA A 144 -19.18 -13.53 -11.22
N GLY A 145 -17.95 -13.91 -11.55
CA GLY A 145 -17.62 -15.19 -12.19
C GLY A 145 -16.38 -15.14 -13.10
N LEU A 146 -15.81 -16.30 -13.40
CA LEU A 146 -14.54 -16.42 -14.15
C LEU A 146 -14.66 -16.11 -15.65
N ASP A 147 -15.88 -16.20 -16.21
CA ASP A 147 -16.09 -16.23 -17.67
C ASP A 147 -16.20 -14.84 -18.33
N TYR A 148 -16.23 -13.76 -17.56
CA TYR A 148 -16.59 -12.42 -18.07
C TYR A 148 -15.60 -11.31 -17.70
N VAL A 149 -14.38 -11.63 -17.27
CA VAL A 149 -13.42 -10.61 -16.82
C VAL A 149 -12.82 -9.88 -18.02
N LYS A 150 -13.21 -8.61 -18.21
CA LYS A 150 -12.65 -7.70 -19.23
C LYS A 150 -11.62 -6.74 -18.62
N GLY A 151 -10.81 -6.12 -19.48
CA GLY A 151 -9.83 -5.11 -19.07
C GLY A 151 -8.52 -5.65 -18.51
N MET A 152 -8.26 -6.96 -18.64
CA MET A 152 -7.01 -7.60 -18.24
C MET A 152 -6.31 -8.22 -19.48
N PRO A 153 -4.97 -8.13 -19.59
CA PRO A 153 -4.23 -8.86 -20.63
C PRO A 153 -4.49 -10.37 -20.57
N GLU A 154 -4.49 -11.04 -21.73
CA GLU A 154 -4.83 -12.47 -21.83
C GLU A 154 -3.90 -13.35 -20.97
N GLU A 155 -2.61 -13.04 -20.92
CA GLU A 155 -1.64 -13.78 -20.13
C GLU A 155 -1.93 -13.66 -18.62
N ALA A 156 -2.36 -12.50 -18.17
CA ALA A 156 -2.75 -12.29 -16.77
C ALA A 156 -4.07 -12.99 -16.45
N LEU A 157 -5.02 -13.00 -17.40
CA LEU A 157 -6.26 -13.76 -17.29
C LEU A 157 -6.01 -15.27 -17.19
N GLN A 158 -5.11 -15.79 -18.00
CA GLN A 158 -4.71 -17.19 -17.97
C GLN A 158 -4.10 -17.56 -16.62
N VAL A 159 -3.11 -16.79 -16.12
CA VAL A 159 -2.48 -17.05 -14.82
C VAL A 159 -3.50 -17.02 -13.68
N TRP A 160 -4.46 -16.10 -13.72
CA TRP A 160 -5.50 -16.05 -12.70
C TRP A 160 -6.45 -17.26 -12.78
N LYS A 161 -6.88 -17.66 -13.99
CA LYS A 161 -7.71 -18.86 -14.19
C LYS A 161 -6.99 -20.12 -13.71
N GLU A 162 -5.69 -20.23 -13.96
CA GLU A 162 -4.85 -21.32 -13.47
C GLU A 162 -4.74 -21.34 -11.94
N ALA A 163 -4.69 -20.17 -11.29
CA ALA A 163 -4.74 -20.09 -9.84
C ALA A 163 -6.07 -20.62 -9.28
N GLY A 164 -7.18 -20.34 -9.96
CA GLY A 164 -8.49 -20.94 -9.67
C GLY A 164 -9.19 -20.42 -8.40
N TYR A 165 -8.70 -19.33 -7.81
CA TYR A 165 -9.32 -18.70 -6.64
C TYR A 165 -9.11 -17.18 -6.62
N SER A 166 -9.91 -16.49 -5.82
CA SER A 166 -9.75 -15.07 -5.50
C SER A 166 -9.88 -14.86 -3.99
N MET A 167 -9.06 -13.98 -3.43
CA MET A 167 -9.07 -13.64 -2.02
C MET A 167 -9.67 -12.25 -1.81
N LYS A 168 -10.45 -12.11 -0.74
CA LYS A 168 -10.97 -10.84 -0.23
C LYS A 168 -10.46 -10.60 1.18
N THR A 169 -10.63 -9.38 1.68
CA THR A 169 -10.13 -9.05 3.02
C THR A 169 -10.93 -9.77 4.11
N GLU A 170 -12.22 -10.00 3.84
CA GLU A 170 -13.17 -10.70 4.70
C GLU A 170 -12.74 -12.16 4.97
N ASP A 171 -12.03 -12.79 4.04
CA ASP A 171 -11.51 -14.15 4.21
C ASP A 171 -10.54 -14.25 5.40
N PHE A 172 -9.88 -13.13 5.74
CA PHE A 172 -8.92 -13.02 6.84
C PHE A 172 -9.57 -12.66 8.18
N TRP A 173 -10.90 -12.44 8.22
CA TRP A 173 -11.59 -11.96 9.41
C TRP A 173 -11.27 -12.74 10.68
N PRO A 174 -11.29 -14.09 10.70
CA PRO A 174 -11.00 -14.83 11.94
C PRO A 174 -9.60 -14.55 12.49
N ALA A 175 -8.59 -14.43 11.61
CA ALA A 175 -7.22 -14.12 12.01
C ALA A 175 -7.11 -12.68 12.52
N LEU A 176 -7.74 -11.72 11.83
CA LEU A 176 -7.73 -10.31 12.23
C LEU A 176 -8.44 -10.11 13.57
N ALA A 177 -9.62 -10.71 13.76
CA ALA A 177 -10.38 -10.60 15.00
C ALA A 177 -9.64 -11.21 16.19
N LEU A 178 -9.02 -12.39 15.98
CA LEU A 178 -8.19 -13.03 16.99
C LEU A 178 -6.99 -12.15 17.37
N ALA A 179 -6.29 -11.56 16.39
CA ALA A 179 -5.14 -10.69 16.66
C ALA A 179 -5.54 -9.45 17.47
N VAL A 180 -6.64 -8.78 17.11
CA VAL A 180 -7.19 -7.65 17.90
C VAL A 180 -7.46 -8.11 19.33
N ARG A 181 -8.08 -9.27 19.51
CA ARG A 181 -8.42 -9.78 20.84
C ARG A 181 -7.20 -10.18 21.68
N MET A 182 -6.18 -10.77 21.05
CA MET A 182 -4.93 -11.16 21.72
C MET A 182 -4.14 -9.96 22.21
N HIS A 183 -4.20 -8.84 21.49
CA HIS A 183 -3.44 -7.63 21.80
C HIS A 183 -4.28 -6.49 22.37
N ILE A 184 -5.48 -6.80 22.89
CA ILE A 184 -6.49 -5.83 23.31
C ILE A 184 -5.97 -4.77 24.30
N GLU A 185 -5.01 -5.15 25.15
CA GLU A 185 -4.47 -4.29 26.21
C GLU A 185 -3.47 -3.25 25.70
N ASN A 186 -2.90 -3.44 24.50
CA ASN A 186 -1.80 -2.63 23.97
C ASN A 186 -2.01 -2.26 22.50
N LEU A 187 -3.27 -2.10 22.06
CA LEU A 187 -3.60 -1.84 20.66
C LEU A 187 -3.00 -0.54 20.12
N ASP A 188 -2.92 0.50 20.95
CA ASP A 188 -2.34 1.79 20.60
C ASP A 188 -0.82 1.74 20.38
N SER A 189 -0.13 0.65 20.75
CA SER A 189 1.29 0.46 20.41
C SER A 189 1.52 0.14 18.92
N TYR A 190 0.48 -0.28 18.20
CA TYR A 190 0.58 -0.64 16.79
C TYR A 190 0.46 0.56 15.87
N LYS A 191 1.12 0.47 14.72
CA LYS A 191 1.09 1.49 13.68
C LYS A 191 -0.34 1.70 13.18
N ASP A 192 -0.65 2.94 12.80
CA ASP A 192 -2.00 3.40 12.41
C ASP A 192 -3.08 3.35 13.52
N VAL A 193 -2.81 2.78 14.70
CA VAL A 193 -3.75 2.72 15.84
C VAL A 193 -3.53 3.91 16.79
N SER A 194 -4.50 4.82 16.88
CA SER A 194 -4.54 5.85 17.94
C SER A 194 -5.30 5.33 19.15
N GLU A 195 -5.14 5.99 20.30
CA GLU A 195 -5.91 5.67 21.52
C GLU A 195 -7.42 5.61 21.25
N ASP A 196 -7.96 6.60 20.52
CA ASP A 196 -9.37 6.60 20.11
C ASP A 196 -9.76 5.36 19.29
N LEU A 197 -8.89 4.93 18.36
CA LEU A 197 -9.17 3.76 17.53
C LEU A 197 -9.04 2.46 18.33
N ALA A 198 -8.06 2.39 19.25
CA ALA A 198 -7.92 1.29 20.19
C ALA A 198 -9.16 1.15 21.08
N ALA A 199 -9.67 2.25 21.63
CA ALA A 199 -10.89 2.27 22.44
C ALA A 199 -12.12 1.77 21.65
N VAL A 200 -12.24 2.20 20.38
CA VAL A 200 -13.29 1.72 19.48
C VAL A 200 -13.13 0.22 19.19
N PHE A 201 -11.93 -0.25 18.85
CA PHE A 201 -11.68 -1.69 18.62
C PHE A 201 -12.04 -2.53 19.84
N SER A 202 -11.62 -2.10 21.03
CA SER A 202 -11.92 -2.80 22.29
C SER A 202 -13.40 -2.89 22.60
N ARG A 203 -14.18 -1.86 22.25
CA ARG A 203 -15.63 -1.83 22.44
C ARG A 203 -16.36 -2.73 21.44
N GLU A 204 -15.98 -2.68 20.17
CA GLU A 204 -16.74 -3.30 19.08
C GLU A 204 -16.35 -4.76 18.80
N ILE A 205 -15.12 -5.20 19.13
CA ILE A 205 -14.58 -6.49 18.66
C ILE A 205 -15.40 -7.72 19.08
N LEU A 206 -16.01 -7.70 20.27
CA LEU A 206 -16.84 -8.81 20.76
C LEU A 206 -18.27 -8.79 20.21
N GLN A 207 -18.71 -7.66 19.65
CA GLN A 207 -20.05 -7.51 19.06
C GLN A 207 -20.05 -7.74 17.55
N ALA A 208 -18.88 -7.70 16.91
CA ALA A 208 -18.76 -7.88 15.48
C ALA A 208 -19.02 -9.33 15.05
N VAL A 209 -20.08 -9.50 14.24
CA VAL A 209 -20.43 -10.78 13.62
C VAL A 209 -19.48 -11.10 12.47
N ASP A 210 -19.13 -10.09 11.67
CA ASP A 210 -18.28 -10.22 10.50
C ASP A 210 -17.37 -8.99 10.33
N TYR A 211 -16.49 -9.08 9.33
CA TYR A 211 -15.54 -8.03 9.01
C TYR A 211 -16.22 -6.71 8.64
N GLU A 212 -17.20 -6.71 7.75
CA GLU A 212 -17.82 -5.46 7.29
C GLU A 212 -18.59 -4.76 8.41
N GLY A 213 -19.29 -5.53 9.26
CA GLY A 213 -19.93 -5.03 10.48
C GLY A 213 -18.92 -4.38 11.43
N PHE A 214 -17.76 -5.01 11.65
CA PHE A 214 -16.70 -4.42 12.48
C PHE A 214 -16.15 -3.12 11.89
N ILE A 215 -15.80 -3.12 10.61
CA ILE A 215 -15.24 -1.92 9.96
C ILE A 215 -16.25 -0.77 10.00
N HIS A 216 -17.53 -1.04 9.75
CA HIS A 216 -18.59 -0.03 9.78
C HIS A 216 -18.75 0.58 11.18
N ALA A 217 -18.75 -0.25 12.23
CA ALA A 217 -18.83 0.19 13.62
C ALA A 217 -17.59 1.03 14.03
N CYS A 218 -16.44 0.77 13.42
CA CYS A 218 -15.21 1.51 13.69
C CYS A 218 -15.10 2.87 12.98
N LYS A 219 -15.95 3.12 11.98
CA LYS A 219 -15.91 4.35 11.18
C LYS A 219 -16.39 5.55 12.00
N THR A 220 -15.55 6.56 12.13
CA THR A 220 -15.91 7.85 12.74
C THR A 220 -15.55 9.01 11.80
N LYS A 221 -15.97 10.24 12.13
CA LYS A 221 -15.64 11.44 11.33
C LYS A 221 -14.12 11.62 11.12
N ASN A 222 -13.31 11.20 12.09
CA ASN A 222 -11.85 11.40 12.11
C ASN A 222 -11.06 10.16 11.66
N ILE A 223 -11.73 9.02 11.42
CA ILE A 223 -11.08 7.74 11.11
C ILE A 223 -11.62 7.21 9.77
N THR A 224 -10.73 7.15 8.78
CA THR A 224 -11.07 6.63 7.46
C THR A 224 -11.13 5.10 7.45
N MET A 225 -11.99 4.54 6.60
CA MET A 225 -12.08 3.08 6.39
C MET A 225 -10.72 2.48 6.03
N ALA A 226 -9.96 3.14 5.16
CA ALA A 226 -8.62 2.67 4.77
C ALA A 226 -7.67 2.58 5.97
N ARG A 227 -7.76 3.52 6.93
CA ARG A 227 -6.96 3.46 8.16
C ARG A 227 -7.38 2.28 9.05
N VAL A 228 -8.68 2.05 9.23
CA VAL A 228 -9.19 0.88 9.99
C VAL A 228 -8.70 -0.43 9.38
N LYS A 229 -8.90 -0.60 8.07
CA LYS A 229 -8.49 -1.82 7.33
C LYS A 229 -6.98 -2.06 7.49
N ARG A 230 -6.15 -1.01 7.38
CA ARG A 230 -4.70 -1.13 7.61
C ARG A 230 -4.36 -1.47 9.06
N ALA A 231 -4.97 -0.80 10.03
CA ALA A 231 -4.72 -1.02 11.45
C ALA A 231 -4.90 -2.49 11.86
N LEU A 232 -5.94 -3.16 11.33
CA LEU A 232 -6.15 -4.59 11.57
C LEU A 232 -4.95 -5.45 11.14
N PHE A 233 -4.39 -5.19 9.97
CA PHE A 233 -3.19 -5.90 9.51
C PHE A 233 -1.93 -5.47 10.25
N GLN A 234 -1.81 -4.21 10.69
CA GLN A 234 -0.70 -3.78 11.54
C GLN A 234 -0.72 -4.54 12.88
N ILE A 235 -1.90 -4.79 13.44
CA ILE A 235 -2.04 -5.59 14.67
C ILE A 235 -1.70 -7.06 14.40
N LEU A 236 -2.27 -7.66 13.33
CA LEU A 236 -2.03 -9.06 12.97
C LEU A 236 -0.55 -9.38 12.74
N PHE A 237 0.18 -8.49 12.07
CA PHE A 237 1.61 -8.68 11.77
C PHE A 237 2.53 -7.98 12.78
N GLU A 238 1.96 -7.55 13.91
CA GLU A 238 2.64 -6.90 15.01
C GLU A 238 3.53 -5.71 14.62
N VAL A 239 3.09 -4.92 13.64
CA VAL A 239 3.81 -3.73 13.18
C VAL A 239 3.60 -2.59 14.18
N LYS A 240 4.62 -2.35 15.01
CA LYS A 240 4.62 -1.31 16.05
C LYS A 240 4.85 0.09 15.48
N LYS A 241 4.56 1.12 16.30
CA LYS A 241 4.96 2.51 16.06
C LYS A 241 6.48 2.62 16.23
N GLU A 242 7.21 2.33 15.17
CA GLU A 242 8.68 2.43 15.13
C GLU A 242 9.12 3.62 14.29
N GLU A 243 10.37 4.04 14.51
CA GLU A 243 11.05 4.94 13.59
C GLU A 243 11.14 4.31 12.19
N ARG A 244 11.12 5.18 11.19
CA ARG A 244 11.22 4.77 9.80
C ARG A 244 12.62 4.21 9.52
N GLU A 245 12.68 3.08 8.84
CA GLU A 245 13.94 2.51 8.36
C GLU A 245 14.63 3.49 7.40
N THR A 246 15.91 3.76 7.62
CA THR A 246 16.71 4.64 6.74
C THR A 246 17.49 3.87 5.68
N LYS A 247 17.52 2.53 5.79
CA LYS A 247 18.20 1.61 4.87
C LYS A 247 17.28 0.45 4.58
N MET A 248 17.27 -0.03 3.33
CA MET A 248 16.48 -1.20 2.98
C MET A 248 17.06 -2.44 3.69
N PRO A 249 16.27 -3.16 4.50
CA PRO A 249 16.78 -4.30 5.26
C PRO A 249 17.25 -5.44 4.34
N TYR A 250 16.52 -5.70 3.26
CA TYR A 250 16.87 -6.68 2.24
C TYR A 250 16.03 -6.45 0.96
N LEU A 251 16.43 -7.05 -0.15
CA LEU A 251 15.68 -7.05 -1.41
C LEU A 251 15.22 -8.47 -1.75
N ARG A 252 13.91 -8.69 -1.90
CA ARG A 252 13.33 -9.99 -2.30
C ARG A 252 13.17 -10.07 -3.81
N LEU A 253 13.86 -11.01 -4.46
CA LEU A 253 13.73 -11.25 -5.89
C LEU A 253 12.62 -12.29 -6.15
N LEU A 254 11.44 -11.81 -6.57
CA LEU A 254 10.26 -12.66 -6.83
C LEU A 254 10.26 -13.27 -8.24
N GLY A 255 10.78 -12.54 -9.22
CA GLY A 255 10.87 -13.02 -10.58
C GLY A 255 11.72 -12.14 -11.49
N ARG A 256 12.08 -12.67 -12.65
CA ARG A 256 12.81 -11.95 -13.69
C ARG A 256 12.51 -12.51 -15.07
N ARG A 257 12.75 -11.69 -16.10
CA ARG A 257 12.85 -12.18 -17.47
C ARG A 257 14.24 -12.72 -17.78
N LYS A 258 14.35 -13.73 -18.64
CA LYS A 258 15.65 -14.30 -19.07
C LYS A 258 16.46 -13.31 -19.90
N ASP A 259 15.77 -12.52 -20.72
CA ASP A 259 16.33 -11.57 -21.68
C ASP A 259 16.37 -10.12 -21.15
N ALA A 260 15.98 -9.90 -19.89
CA ALA A 260 16.16 -8.61 -19.25
C ALA A 260 17.64 -8.30 -19.01
N CYS A 261 17.97 -7.01 -18.99
CA CYS A 261 19.31 -6.53 -18.62
C CYS A 261 19.74 -7.15 -17.28
N PRO A 262 20.96 -7.69 -17.17
CA PRO A 262 21.47 -8.18 -15.89
C PRO A 262 21.43 -7.07 -14.85
N LEU A 263 20.61 -7.25 -13.81
CA LEU A 263 20.63 -6.33 -12.68
C LEU A 263 21.98 -6.47 -11.96
N PRO A 264 22.68 -5.36 -11.63
CA PRO A 264 23.96 -5.39 -10.92
C PRO A 264 23.77 -5.70 -9.42
N LEU A 265 23.03 -6.79 -9.13
CA LEU A 265 22.66 -7.21 -7.77
C LEU A 265 23.89 -7.58 -6.92
N GLY A 266 25.02 -7.90 -7.55
CA GLY A 266 26.28 -8.17 -6.87
C GLY A 266 26.98 -6.94 -6.29
N SER A 267 26.62 -5.72 -6.72
CA SER A 267 27.17 -4.46 -6.23
C SER A 267 26.19 -3.65 -5.36
N SER A 268 24.97 -4.16 -5.15
CA SER A 268 24.03 -3.53 -4.21
C SER A 268 24.60 -3.63 -2.79
N ARG A 269 24.50 -2.52 -2.04
CA ARG A 269 24.84 -2.49 -0.61
C ARG A 269 23.82 -3.24 0.24
N THR A 270 22.67 -3.59 -0.34
CA THR A 270 21.57 -4.31 0.31
C THR A 270 21.58 -5.77 -0.11
N THR A 271 21.44 -6.67 0.88
CA THR A 271 21.39 -8.10 0.63
C THR A 271 20.18 -8.47 -0.22
N VAL A 272 20.44 -9.10 -1.37
CA VAL A 272 19.39 -9.63 -2.27
C VAL A 272 19.16 -11.11 -1.97
N ILE A 273 17.89 -11.47 -1.73
CA ILE A 273 17.42 -12.83 -1.45
C ILE A 273 16.54 -13.29 -2.62
N GLY A 274 16.99 -14.32 -3.35
CA GLY A 274 16.19 -14.96 -4.39
C GLY A 274 15.69 -16.35 -3.98
N ARG A 275 16.58 -17.19 -3.43
CA ARG A 275 16.24 -18.53 -2.94
C ARG A 275 16.22 -18.52 -1.42
N LEU A 276 15.04 -18.29 -0.85
CA LEU A 276 14.86 -18.17 0.59
C LEU A 276 15.55 -19.29 1.39
N ALA A 277 15.29 -20.55 1.03
CA ALA A 277 15.84 -21.73 1.72
C ALA A 277 17.37 -21.83 1.73
N LYS A 278 18.08 -21.08 0.87
CA LYS A 278 19.55 -21.08 0.80
C LYS A 278 20.19 -19.80 1.32
N GLU A 279 19.40 -18.73 1.43
CA GLU A 279 19.93 -17.38 1.56
C GLU A 279 19.42 -16.66 2.80
N GLU A 280 18.42 -17.20 3.51
CA GLU A 280 17.89 -16.62 4.75
C GLU A 280 18.98 -16.32 5.79
N GLU A 281 19.96 -17.21 5.95
CA GLU A 281 21.08 -17.06 6.89
C GLU A 281 21.98 -15.84 6.59
N ARG A 282 21.89 -15.27 5.38
CA ARG A 282 22.60 -14.04 5.00
C ARG A 282 21.99 -12.80 5.65
N LEU A 283 20.78 -12.91 6.22
CA LEU A 283 20.13 -11.84 6.97
C LEU A 283 20.20 -12.13 8.46
N SER A 284 20.57 -11.11 9.23
CA SER A 284 20.59 -11.17 10.70
C SER A 284 20.01 -9.88 11.29
N GLY A 285 19.82 -9.87 12.61
CA GLY A 285 19.33 -8.69 13.33
C GLY A 285 17.96 -8.22 12.85
N SER A 286 17.82 -6.92 12.57
CA SER A 286 16.55 -6.33 12.11
C SER A 286 16.10 -6.87 10.76
N ALA A 287 17.01 -7.10 9.81
CA ALA A 287 16.67 -7.62 8.49
C ALA A 287 16.08 -9.03 8.55
N GLY A 288 16.66 -9.90 9.40
CA GLY A 288 16.11 -11.24 9.64
C GLY A 288 14.70 -11.19 10.26
N LYS A 289 14.46 -10.27 11.21
CA LYS A 289 13.13 -10.06 11.80
C LYS A 289 12.10 -9.59 10.77
N LYS A 290 12.47 -8.66 9.88
CA LYS A 290 11.56 -8.18 8.81
C LYS A 290 11.25 -9.31 7.82
N LEU A 291 12.25 -10.09 7.40
CA LEU A 291 12.01 -11.27 6.56
C LEU A 291 11.08 -12.29 7.25
N ALA A 292 11.27 -12.56 8.54
CA ALA A 292 10.38 -13.45 9.29
C ALA A 292 8.93 -12.93 9.34
N GLN A 293 8.73 -11.61 9.47
CA GLN A 293 7.40 -11.00 9.37
C GLN A 293 6.78 -11.18 7.98
N ASP A 294 7.56 -11.02 6.91
CA ASP A 294 7.07 -11.23 5.54
C ASP A 294 6.72 -12.70 5.26
N ILE A 295 7.51 -13.65 5.78
CA ILE A 295 7.20 -15.09 5.72
C ILE A 295 5.92 -15.39 6.50
N PHE A 296 5.78 -14.84 7.71
CA PHE A 296 4.56 -15.01 8.50
C PHE A 296 3.32 -14.47 7.77
N ALA A 297 3.43 -13.32 7.11
CA ALA A 297 2.35 -12.78 6.30
C ALA A 297 1.98 -13.72 5.12
N ALA A 298 2.97 -14.30 4.45
CA ALA A 298 2.76 -15.30 3.41
C ALA A 298 2.10 -16.58 3.96
N ASP A 299 2.51 -17.06 5.14
CA ASP A 299 1.92 -18.23 5.80
C ASP A 299 0.44 -18.00 6.12
N ILE A 300 0.07 -16.84 6.70
CA ILE A 300 -1.33 -16.49 6.95
C ILE A 300 -2.13 -16.41 5.64
N TYR A 301 -1.54 -15.89 4.57
CA TYR A 301 -2.15 -15.88 3.24
C TYR A 301 -2.42 -17.32 2.75
N HIS A 302 -1.39 -18.16 2.74
CA HIS A 302 -1.48 -19.55 2.28
C HIS A 302 -2.43 -20.41 3.11
N MET A 303 -2.46 -20.23 4.43
CA MET A 303 -3.41 -20.90 5.33
C MET A 303 -4.85 -20.50 5.00
N THR A 304 -5.09 -19.20 4.77
CA THR A 304 -6.42 -18.70 4.41
C THR A 304 -6.86 -19.23 3.04
N VAL A 305 -5.97 -19.24 2.05
CA VAL A 305 -6.22 -19.84 0.73
C VAL A 305 -6.54 -21.33 0.85
N ALA A 306 -5.75 -22.09 1.63
CA ALA A 306 -5.97 -23.52 1.81
C ALA A 306 -7.33 -23.82 2.45
N ARG A 307 -7.71 -23.03 3.47
CA ARG A 307 -9.05 -23.11 4.08
C ARG A 307 -10.16 -22.80 3.08
N LYS A 308 -9.99 -21.78 2.25
CA LYS A 308 -11.02 -21.33 1.30
C LYS A 308 -11.20 -22.30 0.14
N THR A 309 -10.11 -22.85 -0.38
CA THR A 309 -10.11 -23.71 -1.58
C THR A 309 -10.19 -25.20 -1.26
N GLY A 310 -9.89 -25.59 -0.02
CA GLY A 310 -9.70 -26.99 0.37
C GLY A 310 -8.40 -27.61 -0.18
N MET A 311 -7.53 -26.81 -0.83
CA MET A 311 -6.31 -27.30 -1.47
C MET A 311 -5.06 -26.86 -0.69
N PRO A 312 -4.10 -27.77 -0.41
CA PRO A 312 -2.88 -27.41 0.28
C PRO A 312 -2.04 -26.42 -0.55
N GLN A 313 -1.43 -25.45 0.14
CA GLN A 313 -0.55 -24.46 -0.46
C GLN A 313 0.93 -24.80 -0.20
N LYS A 314 1.81 -24.34 -1.09
CA LYS A 314 3.26 -24.43 -0.87
C LYS A 314 3.69 -23.26 -0.01
N ASN A 315 4.52 -23.52 1.01
CA ASN A 315 5.13 -22.47 1.82
C ASN A 315 6.17 -21.66 1.02
N GLU A 316 6.55 -20.51 1.55
CA GLU A 316 7.43 -19.54 0.87
C GLU A 316 8.83 -20.13 0.54
N TYR A 317 9.30 -21.09 1.34
CA TYR A 317 10.58 -21.79 1.11
C TYR A 317 10.58 -22.69 -0.12
N LYS A 318 9.40 -23.14 -0.55
CA LYS A 318 9.21 -24.03 -1.71
C LYS A 318 8.78 -23.29 -2.96
N GLN A 319 8.58 -21.97 -2.89
CA GLN A 319 8.27 -21.14 -4.04
C GLN A 319 9.56 -20.79 -4.79
N PRO A 320 9.74 -21.24 -6.05
CA PRO A 320 10.88 -20.81 -6.84
C PRO A 320 10.66 -19.37 -7.33
N MET A 321 11.76 -18.64 -7.49
CA MET A 321 11.74 -17.39 -8.25
C MET A 321 11.21 -17.65 -9.67
N VAL A 322 10.24 -16.83 -10.10
CA VAL A 322 9.63 -16.95 -11.43
C VAL A 322 10.61 -16.48 -12.50
N ILE A 323 10.90 -17.32 -13.49
CA ILE A 323 11.75 -16.96 -14.64
C ILE A 323 10.91 -17.06 -15.90
N VAL A 324 10.66 -15.91 -16.55
CA VAL A 324 9.90 -15.82 -17.80
C VAL A 324 10.85 -15.64 -18.97
N GLY A 325 10.66 -16.38 -20.05
CA GLY A 325 11.41 -16.21 -21.29
C GLY A 325 11.57 -17.49 -22.08
#